data_AF-H2R5U8-F1
#
_entry.id   AF-H2R5U8-F1
#
_cell.length_a   1.000
_cell.length_b   1.000
_cell.length_c   1.000
_cell.angle_alpha   90.00
_cell.angle_beta   90.00
_cell.angle_gamma   90.00
#
_symmetry.space_group_name_H-M   'P 1'
#
loop_
_entity.id
_entity.type
_entity.pdbx_description
1 polymer ?
#
loop_
_entity_poly.entity_id
_entity_poly.type
_entity_poly.pdbx_seq_one_letter_code
_entity_poly.pdbx_strand_id
1 'polypeptide(L)'
;MSPHLTALLGLVLCLAQTIHTQEGALPRPSISAEPGTVIPPGSHVTFMCRGPVGVQTFRLEREDRAKYKDSYNVFRLGPSESEARFHIDSVSEGNAGLYRCLYYKPPGWSEHSDFLELLVKETSGGPDSPDTEPGSSAGTVPGTEASGFDAP
;
A
#
# COMPACT_ATOMS: atom_id res chain seq x y z
N MET A 1 -3.52 67.64 3.40
CA MET A 1 -3.11 66.22 3.56
C MET A 1 -1.92 65.99 2.64
N SER A 2 -0.74 65.69 3.18
CA SER A 2 0.51 65.64 2.39
C SER A 2 0.56 64.35 1.56
N PRO A 3 0.56 64.42 0.21
CA PRO A 3 0.52 63.24 -0.66
C PRO A 3 1.78 62.37 -0.53
N HIS A 4 2.86 62.92 0.00
CA HIS A 4 4.11 62.21 0.26
C HIS A 4 3.99 61.16 1.36
N LEU A 5 3.19 61.42 2.40
CA LEU A 5 3.06 60.51 3.54
C LEU A 5 2.26 59.26 3.16
N THR A 6 1.23 59.43 2.34
CA THR A 6 0.37 58.33 1.85
C THR A 6 1.11 57.42 0.88
N ALA A 7 1.95 58.00 0.01
CA ALA A 7 2.79 57.23 -0.91
C ALA A 7 3.84 56.41 -0.15
N LEU A 8 4.48 56.99 0.87
CA LEU A 8 5.44 56.27 1.72
C LEU A 8 4.75 55.12 2.47
N LEU A 9 3.58 55.38 3.06
CA LEU A 9 2.82 54.36 3.81
C LEU A 9 2.36 53.21 2.90
N GLY A 10 1.93 53.53 1.67
CA GLY A 10 1.57 52.52 0.66
C GLY A 10 2.75 51.68 0.20
N LEU A 11 3.93 52.30 -0.02
CA LEU A 11 5.16 51.58 -0.34
C LEU A 11 5.63 50.67 0.79
N VAL A 12 5.54 51.13 2.05
CA VAL A 12 5.89 50.32 3.23
C VAL A 12 4.93 49.14 3.39
N LEU A 13 3.62 49.34 3.19
CA LEU A 13 2.62 48.26 3.21
C LEU A 13 2.82 47.25 2.08
N CYS A 14 3.13 47.69 0.86
CA CYS A 14 3.45 46.80 -0.26
C CYS A 14 4.70 45.97 0.03
N LEU A 15 5.77 46.59 0.54
CA LEU A 15 7.01 45.88 0.88
C LEU A 15 6.83 44.91 2.06
N ALA A 16 5.93 45.21 3.00
CA ALA A 16 5.57 44.29 4.09
C ALA A 16 4.77 43.06 3.60
N GLN A 17 3.94 43.21 2.55
CA GLN A 17 3.20 42.11 1.94
C GLN A 17 4.08 41.19 1.08
N THR A 18 5.24 41.66 0.62
CA THR A 18 6.20 40.86 -0.17
C THR A 18 7.04 39.89 0.67
N ILE A 19 6.91 39.89 2.01
CA ILE A 19 7.58 38.93 2.90
C ILE A 19 6.66 37.73 3.21
N HIS A 20 5.83 37.32 2.24
CA HIS A 20 5.35 35.94 2.24
C HIS A 20 6.54 35.06 1.85
N THR A 21 7.23 34.62 2.90
CA THR A 21 8.23 33.56 2.90
C THR A 21 7.88 32.48 1.89
N GLN A 22 8.68 32.41 0.82
CA GLN A 22 8.80 31.21 0.01
C GLN A 22 9.59 30.19 0.85
N GLU A 23 8.94 29.64 1.87
CA GLU A 23 9.39 28.40 2.48
C GLU A 23 9.21 27.35 1.39
N GLY A 24 10.31 26.90 0.80
CA GLY A 24 10.29 26.02 -0.37
C GLY A 24 9.35 24.84 -0.12
N ALA A 25 8.32 24.70 -0.97
CA ALA A 25 7.30 23.68 -0.79
C ALA A 25 7.96 22.30 -0.66
N LEU A 26 7.58 21.56 0.39
CA LEU A 26 8.07 20.20 0.61
C LEU A 26 7.73 19.33 -0.62
N PRO A 27 8.69 18.54 -1.14
CA PRO A 27 8.45 17.73 -2.33
C PRO A 27 7.33 16.71 -2.07
N ARG A 28 6.51 16.47 -3.10
CA ARG A 28 5.42 15.49 -3.03
C ARG A 28 5.98 14.08 -2.81
N PRO A 29 5.44 13.29 -1.86
CA PRO A 29 5.84 11.89 -1.70
C PRO A 29 5.29 10.99 -2.81
N SER A 30 5.89 9.82 -2.96
CA SER A 30 5.37 8.75 -3.82
C SER A 30 4.80 7.60 -2.99
N ILE A 31 3.82 6.89 -3.56
CA ILE A 31 3.23 5.68 -2.98
C ILE A 31 3.35 4.52 -3.98
N SER A 32 3.62 3.33 -3.46
CA SER A 32 3.62 2.07 -4.23
C SER A 32 3.12 0.93 -3.35
N ALA A 33 2.79 -0.21 -3.96
CA ALA A 33 2.32 -1.40 -3.25
C ALA A 33 2.99 -2.66 -3.80
N GLU A 34 3.34 -3.58 -2.89
CA GLU A 34 3.95 -4.87 -3.18
C GLU A 34 3.08 -6.00 -2.58
N PRO A 35 2.80 -7.11 -3.30
CA PRO A 35 3.31 -7.47 -4.64
C PRO A 35 2.65 -6.71 -5.80
N GLY A 36 1.60 -5.93 -5.52
CA GLY A 36 0.91 -5.11 -6.52
C GLY A 36 -0.32 -4.44 -5.92
N THR A 37 -1.24 -4.03 -6.78
CA THR A 37 -2.47 -3.31 -6.40
C THR A 37 -3.73 -4.17 -6.48
N VAL A 38 -3.65 -5.36 -7.08
CA VAL A 38 -4.75 -6.33 -7.12
C VAL A 38 -4.34 -7.53 -6.28
N ILE A 39 -5.01 -7.72 -5.15
CA ILE A 39 -4.59 -8.67 -4.11
C ILE A 39 -5.74 -9.65 -3.81
N PRO A 40 -5.50 -10.97 -3.81
CA PRO A 40 -6.51 -11.93 -3.41
C PRO A 40 -6.91 -11.77 -1.93
N PRO A 41 -8.18 -12.04 -1.58
CA PRO A 41 -8.57 -12.16 -0.18
C PRO A 41 -7.65 -13.10 0.58
N GLY A 42 -7.34 -12.77 1.84
CA GLY A 42 -6.46 -13.56 2.68
C GLY A 42 -4.96 -13.33 2.46
N SER A 43 -4.55 -12.77 1.31
CA SER A 43 -3.15 -12.46 1.00
C SER A 43 -2.68 -11.17 1.66
N HIS A 44 -1.37 -10.92 1.66
CA HIS A 44 -0.79 -9.71 2.23
C HIS A 44 -0.55 -8.62 1.18
N VAL A 45 -0.46 -7.38 1.64
CA VAL A 45 0.04 -6.25 0.85
C VAL A 45 0.85 -5.32 1.73
N THR A 46 1.90 -4.73 1.15
CA THR A 46 2.68 -3.68 1.79
C THR A 46 2.59 -2.41 0.96
N PHE A 47 2.18 -1.30 1.58
CA PHE A 47 2.31 0.02 0.97
C PHE A 47 3.66 0.62 1.35
N MET A 48 4.37 1.19 0.37
CA MET A 48 5.64 1.89 0.57
C MET A 48 5.43 3.36 0.22
N CYS A 49 5.53 4.22 1.25
CA CYS A 49 5.58 5.66 1.08
C CYS A 49 7.04 6.10 1.02
N ARG A 50 7.43 6.87 -0.01
CA ARG A 50 8.79 7.44 -0.14
C ARG A 50 8.75 8.95 -0.21
N GLY A 51 9.79 9.56 0.34
CA GLY A 51 9.93 11.02 0.42
C GLY A 51 11.39 11.41 0.65
N PRO A 52 11.69 12.71 0.83
CA PRO A 52 13.05 13.17 1.01
C PRO A 52 13.64 12.65 2.32
N VAL A 53 14.97 12.63 2.41
CA VAL A 53 15.66 12.36 3.69
C VAL A 53 15.26 13.36 4.79
N GLY A 54 15.22 12.88 6.04
CA GLY A 54 14.90 13.69 7.22
C GLY A 54 13.40 13.75 7.55
N VAL A 55 12.58 12.94 6.88
CA VAL A 55 11.20 12.68 7.31
C VAL A 55 11.19 12.03 8.69
N GLN A 56 10.35 12.54 9.58
CA GLN A 56 10.14 11.98 10.91
C GLN A 56 8.96 11.01 10.96
N THR A 57 7.95 11.25 10.12
CA THR A 57 6.72 10.47 10.13
C THR A 57 6.15 10.40 8.72
N PHE A 58 5.76 9.20 8.30
CA PHE A 58 4.87 9.01 7.16
C PHE A 58 3.46 8.68 7.66
N ARG A 59 2.46 9.20 6.96
CA ARG A 59 1.05 8.90 7.17
C ARG A 59 0.49 8.26 5.90
N LEU A 60 -0.12 7.09 6.05
CA LEU A 60 -0.93 6.46 5.01
C LEU A 60 -2.40 6.73 5.29
N GLU A 61 -3.09 7.42 4.39
CA GLU A 61 -4.51 7.71 4.48
C GLU A 61 -5.31 6.82 3.52
N ARG A 62 -6.56 6.53 3.90
CA ARG A 62 -7.55 5.96 3.00
C ARG A 62 -8.75 6.89 2.89
N GLU A 63 -9.13 7.23 1.66
CA GLU A 63 -10.10 8.28 1.36
C GLU A 63 -11.49 8.02 1.95
N ASP A 64 -11.97 6.78 1.88
CA ASP A 64 -13.35 6.41 2.19
C ASP A 64 -13.68 6.34 3.68
N ARG A 65 -12.69 6.30 4.60
CA ARG A 65 -12.96 6.02 6.02
C ARG A 65 -12.42 7.03 7.02
N ALA A 66 -11.87 8.15 6.57
CA ALA A 66 -11.17 9.10 7.44
C ALA A 66 -10.16 8.42 8.38
N LYS A 67 -9.63 7.25 7.96
CA LYS A 67 -8.67 6.44 8.72
C LYS A 67 -7.29 6.69 8.14
N TYR A 68 -6.34 6.89 9.02
CA TYR A 68 -4.93 6.98 8.68
C TYR A 68 -4.09 6.08 9.60
N LYS A 69 -2.91 5.72 9.13
CA LYS A 69 -1.89 5.04 9.91
C LYS A 69 -0.62 5.88 9.85
N ASP A 70 -0.08 6.22 11.01
CA ASP A 70 1.22 6.87 11.12
C ASP A 70 2.31 5.83 11.34
N SER A 71 3.47 6.05 10.72
CA SER A 71 4.68 5.27 10.95
C SER A 71 5.85 6.19 11.24
N TYR A 72 6.46 5.97 12.40
CA TYR A 72 7.73 6.57 12.83
C TYR A 72 8.93 5.68 12.47
N ASN A 73 8.67 4.46 11.98
CA ASN A 73 9.69 3.54 11.48
C ASN A 73 10.09 3.95 10.07
N VAL A 74 10.90 5.00 9.99
CA VAL A 74 11.38 5.59 8.73
C VAL A 74 12.77 5.06 8.43
N PHE A 75 12.89 4.36 7.30
CA PHE A 75 14.15 3.85 6.79
C PHE A 75 14.78 4.84 5.82
N ARG A 76 16.11 4.92 5.82
CA ARG A 76 16.85 5.66 4.80
C ARG A 76 17.19 4.70 3.66
N LEU A 77 16.72 4.99 2.44
CA LEU A 77 17.04 4.19 1.25
C LEU A 77 18.31 4.66 0.53
N GLY A 78 18.72 5.90 0.78
CA GLY A 78 19.91 6.49 0.18
C GLY A 78 20.24 7.86 0.75
N PRO A 79 21.11 8.65 0.10
CA PRO A 79 21.50 9.97 0.60
C PRO A 79 20.35 10.97 0.57
N SER A 80 19.34 10.75 -0.28
CA SER A 80 18.28 11.73 -0.56
C SER A 80 16.87 11.22 -0.25
N GLU A 81 16.70 9.93 0.07
CA GLU A 81 15.38 9.29 0.13
C GLU A 81 15.17 8.52 1.45
N SER A 82 13.95 8.62 1.96
CA SER A 82 13.43 7.91 3.11
C SER A 82 12.14 7.16 2.74
N GLU A 83 11.89 6.03 3.40
CA GLU A 83 10.74 5.15 3.18
C GLU A 83 10.08 4.74 4.50
N ALA A 84 8.76 4.60 4.49
CA ALA A 84 8.04 3.84 5.51
C ALA A 84 7.14 2.78 4.85
N ARG A 85 7.00 1.64 5.54
CA ARG A 85 6.21 0.50 5.07
C ARG A 85 4.98 0.29 5.95
N PHE A 86 3.84 0.05 5.31
CA PHE A 86 2.56 -0.22 5.96
C PHE A 86 2.04 -1.57 5.50
N HIS A 87 2.11 -2.55 6.38
CA HIS A 87 1.72 -3.92 6.08
C HIS A 87 0.25 -4.20 6.44
N ILE A 88 -0.41 -5.01 5.63
CA ILE A 88 -1.69 -5.65 5.90
C ILE A 88 -1.49 -7.13 5.64
N ASP A 89 -1.49 -7.95 6.70
CA ASP A 89 -1.18 -9.38 6.61
C ASP A 89 -2.24 -10.17 5.85
N SER A 90 -3.51 -9.81 6.04
CA SER A 90 -4.65 -10.51 5.45
C SER A 90 -5.66 -9.50 4.92
N VAL A 91 -5.70 -9.39 3.60
CA VAL A 91 -6.57 -8.46 2.87
C VAL A 91 -7.99 -9.01 2.80
N SER A 92 -8.96 -8.15 3.04
CA SER A 92 -10.40 -8.41 2.87
C SER A 92 -11.00 -7.33 1.97
N GLU A 93 -12.24 -7.50 1.51
CA GLU A 93 -12.97 -6.44 0.79
C GLU A 93 -13.00 -5.11 1.57
N GLY A 94 -13.01 -5.19 2.91
CA GLY A 94 -12.92 -4.04 3.79
C GLY A 94 -11.60 -3.26 3.69
N ASN A 95 -10.58 -3.80 3.04
CA ASN A 95 -9.31 -3.12 2.77
C ASN A 95 -9.29 -2.42 1.40
N ALA A 96 -10.15 -2.80 0.45
CA ALA A 96 -10.18 -2.17 -0.87
C ALA A 96 -10.42 -0.65 -0.77
N GLY A 97 -9.86 0.11 -1.71
CA GLY A 97 -10.08 1.55 -1.82
C GLY A 97 -8.85 2.34 -2.25
N LEU A 98 -8.98 3.67 -2.22
CA LEU A 98 -7.95 4.63 -2.63
C LEU A 98 -7.08 5.04 -1.44
N TYR A 99 -5.78 4.84 -1.61
CA TYR A 99 -4.74 5.14 -0.62
C TYR A 99 -3.84 6.27 -1.10
N ARG A 100 -3.34 7.09 -0.17
CA ARG A 100 -2.34 8.13 -0.45
C ARG A 100 -1.44 8.35 0.76
N CYS A 101 -0.24 8.86 0.52
CA CYS A 101 0.73 9.18 1.57
C CYS A 101 0.90 10.69 1.72
N LEU A 102 1.25 11.11 2.94
CA LEU A 102 1.86 12.40 3.23
C LEU A 102 2.93 12.18 4.31
N TYR A 103 3.82 13.14 4.50
CA TYR A 103 4.86 13.03 5.52
C TYR A 103 5.03 14.31 6.33
N TYR A 104 5.53 14.15 7.54
CA TYR A 104 5.99 15.25 8.38
C TYR A 104 7.50 15.37 8.33
N LYS A 105 7.97 16.56 7.95
CA LYS A 105 9.36 16.97 8.02
C LYS A 105 9.37 18.39 8.59
N PRO A 106 9.92 18.61 9.80
CA PRO A 106 9.85 19.91 10.43
C PRO A 106 10.26 21.06 9.49
N PRO A 107 9.49 22.15 9.46
CA PRO A 107 8.41 22.47 10.40
C PRO A 107 7.00 21.97 9.99
N GLY A 108 6.84 21.29 8.85
CA GLY A 108 5.50 21.10 8.24
C GLY A 108 5.20 19.71 7.69
N TRP A 109 3.97 19.58 7.20
CA TRP A 109 3.51 18.42 6.43
C TRP A 109 3.70 18.67 4.94
N SER A 110 4.02 17.63 4.19
CA SER A 110 4.01 17.65 2.73
C SER A 110 2.59 17.74 2.18
N GLU A 111 2.49 18.06 0.89
CA GLU A 111 1.31 17.71 0.10
C GLU A 111 1.10 16.19 0.07
N HIS A 112 -0.12 15.78 -0.31
CA HIS A 112 -0.44 14.38 -0.53
C HIS A 112 0.23 13.83 -1.80
N SER A 113 0.57 12.55 -1.79
CA SER A 113 0.93 11.78 -2.98
C SER A 113 -0.26 11.65 -3.94
N ASP A 114 0.01 11.07 -5.11
CA ASP A 114 -1.06 10.54 -5.96
C ASP A 114 -1.78 9.38 -5.25
N PHE A 115 -2.98 9.06 -5.73
CA PHE A 115 -3.74 7.93 -5.23
C PHE A 115 -3.22 6.60 -5.78
N LEU A 116 -3.29 5.56 -4.95
CA LEU A 116 -3.09 4.17 -5.32
C LEU A 116 -4.34 3.38 -4.95
N GLU A 117 -4.98 2.77 -5.94
CA GLU A 117 -6.17 1.95 -5.75
C GLU A 117 -5.79 0.52 -5.40
N LEU A 118 -6.20 0.05 -4.21
CA LEU A 118 -6.12 -1.35 -3.83
C LEU A 118 -7.42 -2.06 -4.20
N LEU A 119 -7.33 -3.04 -5.08
CA LEU A 119 -8.42 -3.91 -5.51
C LEU A 119 -8.27 -5.29 -4.87
N VAL A 120 -9.38 -5.84 -4.41
CA VAL A 120 -9.42 -7.18 -3.80
C VAL A 120 -10.19 -8.11 -4.72
N LYS A 121 -9.50 -9.07 -5.33
CA LYS A 121 -10.08 -9.98 -6.33
C LYS A 121 -9.38 -11.34 -6.26
N GLU A 122 -10.16 -12.41 -6.41
CA GLU A 122 -9.61 -13.76 -6.60
C GLU A 122 -8.70 -13.80 -7.83
N THR A 123 -7.47 -14.28 -7.67
CA THR A 123 -6.60 -14.56 -8.81
C THR A 123 -6.88 -15.97 -9.31
N SER A 124 -7.42 -16.07 -10.51
CA SER A 124 -7.69 -17.36 -11.15
C SER A 124 -6.41 -17.93 -11.78
N GLY A 125 -5.65 -18.70 -10.98
CA GLY A 125 -4.54 -19.60 -11.39
C GLY A 125 -3.29 -19.46 -10.51
N GLY A 126 -2.66 -20.48 -9.91
CA GLY A 126 -2.66 -21.97 -9.88
C GLY A 126 -1.20 -22.43 -9.60
N PRO A 127 -0.82 -23.66 -9.13
CA PRO A 127 -1.58 -24.92 -8.96
C PRO A 127 -1.53 -25.50 -7.51
N ASP A 128 -2.62 -26.15 -7.09
CA ASP A 128 -2.61 -27.27 -6.12
C ASP A 128 -4.00 -27.90 -6.13
N SER A 129 -4.30 -28.58 -7.24
CA SER A 129 -5.34 -29.60 -7.24
C SER A 129 -4.65 -30.92 -6.90
N PRO A 130 -4.98 -31.60 -5.79
CA PRO A 130 -4.60 -32.98 -5.65
C PRO A 130 -5.41 -33.77 -6.69
N ASP A 131 -4.75 -34.23 -7.74
CA ASP A 131 -5.23 -35.31 -8.58
C ASP A 131 -5.45 -36.54 -7.69
N THR A 132 -6.65 -36.68 -7.13
CA THR A 132 -7.14 -37.97 -6.63
C THR A 132 -7.83 -38.64 -7.80
N GLU A 133 -7.06 -39.38 -8.57
CA GLU A 133 -7.58 -40.30 -9.57
C GLU A 133 -8.45 -41.36 -8.86
N PRO A 134 -9.75 -41.53 -9.21
CA PRO A 134 -10.54 -42.64 -8.71
C PRO A 134 -10.15 -43.89 -9.49
N GLY A 135 -9.52 -44.85 -8.81
CA GLY A 135 -9.18 -46.16 -9.37
C GLY A 135 -10.41 -46.81 -10.01
N SER A 136 -10.35 -46.97 -11.32
CA SER A 136 -11.38 -47.61 -12.14
C SER A 136 -11.43 -49.11 -11.85
N SER A 137 -12.56 -49.58 -11.36
CA SER A 137 -12.90 -50.98 -11.16
C SER A 137 -13.22 -51.64 -12.51
N ALA A 138 -12.43 -52.63 -12.90
CA ALA A 138 -12.79 -53.58 -13.94
C ALA A 138 -12.80 -54.99 -13.33
N GLY A 139 -14.00 -55.54 -13.20
CA GLY A 139 -14.21 -56.93 -12.82
C GLY A 139 -13.78 -57.89 -13.94
N THR A 140 -13.38 -59.09 -13.54
CA THR A 140 -13.40 -60.29 -14.39
C THR A 140 -13.92 -61.43 -13.53
N VAL A 141 -14.99 -62.07 -14.00
CA VAL A 141 -15.70 -63.22 -13.41
C VAL A 141 -15.27 -64.50 -14.18
N PRO A 142 -15.77 -65.72 -13.89
CA PRO A 142 -15.16 -66.75 -13.05
C PRO A 142 -14.81 -68.06 -13.79
N GLY A 143 -14.23 -69.03 -13.08
CA GLY A 143 -14.26 -70.46 -13.39
C GLY A 143 -13.04 -71.18 -12.81
N THR A 144 -13.02 -72.46 -12.44
CA THR A 144 -14.00 -73.52 -12.19
C THR A 144 -13.23 -74.59 -11.39
N GLU A 145 -13.94 -75.26 -10.49
CA GLU A 145 -13.62 -76.43 -9.67
C GLU A 145 -12.38 -77.29 -9.97
N ALA A 146 -11.69 -77.74 -8.91
CA ALA A 146 -11.27 -79.13 -8.74
C ALA A 146 -11.03 -79.48 -7.26
N SER A 147 -11.38 -80.72 -6.95
CA SER A 147 -11.59 -81.38 -5.65
C SER A 147 -10.37 -82.12 -5.07
N GLY A 148 -10.38 -82.33 -3.74
CA GLY A 148 -9.70 -83.45 -3.04
C GLY A 148 -8.24 -83.20 -2.66
N PHE A 149 -7.64 -83.74 -1.58
CA PHE A 149 -7.97 -84.88 -0.72
C PHE A 149 -7.15 -84.77 0.60
N ASP A 150 -7.59 -85.56 1.58
CA ASP A 150 -7.14 -85.89 2.95
C ASP A 150 -5.68 -85.74 3.44
N ALA A 151 -5.61 -85.77 4.78
CA ALA A 151 -4.49 -85.74 5.72
C ALA A 151 -3.53 -86.95 5.63
N PRO A 152 -2.50 -87.09 6.49
CA PRO A 152 -2.63 -87.26 7.94
C PRO A 152 -1.96 -86.19 8.82
#